data_AF-A0A8T0DR92-F1
#
_entry.id   AF-A0A8T0DR92-F1
#
_cell.length_a   1.000
_cell.length_b   1.000
_cell.length_c   1.000
_cell.angle_alpha   90.00
_cell.angle_beta   90.00
_cell.angle_gamma   90.00
#
_symmetry.space_group_name_H-M   'P 1'
#
loop_
_entity.id
_entity.type
_entity.pdbx_description
1 polymer ?
#
loop_
_entity_poly.entity_id
_entity_poly.type
_entity_poly.pdbx_seq_one_letter_code
_entity_poly.pdbx_strand_id
1 'polypeptide(L)'
;VIWQKNDFCCYHLFPRSHDGFRAEADGVLLPDGPTSRYASQQMVFDDLGKGVLDNAFKGYACSLFAYGQTGSGKSYSIMGYGPNRGIVPIVCEELFRRIGQNSEKDKKFQVTFSMMEIYNEQIRDLLGKGQSDGKYLQLRQSPDKGFYVQSLTQVPVGSFKEIEQRMEQGTAKRTIAATNMNATSSRAHTLVTLIFDQFQGSENTNGSRKRSVINLIDLAGSERAGLTGATGDRLKEGANINRSLSALGNVISALADGKKVVPYRDSVLTKLLQNALGGNSKTIMIAAISPADINYHETLSTLRYADRAKRIKNTAIVNEDPVEKLIRELKEENERLKKSLQTTELPASIVTKDMSSEDALSLWLAEFSQTRHTSELAQARKEAAEMAIQSLSKEDKTENLSKNKPYLSNLNEDPQLSGVIRHFLIHKTTGIGRKPPEEADAKGQKVHWVTLQGLGLADQHALLIRHGKTGAEVELRVAPGASKMTKVNGVPLKESTTLQNRDRILFGRSISRYRAGSDCLLTVVFLISVQFLTLRNHSKVMCKRG
;
A
#
# COMPACT_ATOMS: atom_id res chain seq x y z
N VAL A 1 -4.98 -43.54 -15.13
CA VAL A 1 -6.02 -44.39 -14.50
C VAL A 1 -5.70 -44.45 -13.00
N ILE A 2 -5.88 -43.36 -12.24
CA ILE A 2 -6.92 -43.12 -11.22
C ILE A 2 -7.03 -41.58 -11.05
N TRP A 3 -7.70 -40.88 -11.96
CA TRP A 3 -7.97 -39.44 -11.81
C TRP A 3 -9.45 -39.11 -12.05
N GLN A 4 -10.31 -40.12 -12.16
CA GLN A 4 -11.71 -39.98 -12.58
C GLN A 4 -12.72 -39.78 -11.43
N LYS A 5 -12.25 -39.56 -10.19
CA LYS A 5 -13.15 -39.40 -9.01
C LYS A 5 -13.01 -38.09 -8.23
N ASN A 6 -11.99 -37.28 -8.49
CA ASN A 6 -11.77 -36.01 -7.79
C ASN A 6 -11.41 -34.94 -8.82
N ASP A 7 -12.39 -34.37 -9.51
CA ASP A 7 -12.17 -33.30 -10.48
C ASP A 7 -11.74 -32.02 -9.76
N PHE A 8 -10.44 -31.71 -9.79
CA PHE A 8 -9.89 -30.43 -9.30
C PHE A 8 -9.73 -29.47 -10.47
N CYS A 9 -10.29 -28.26 -10.37
CA CYS A 9 -10.16 -27.22 -11.38
C CYS A 9 -9.16 -26.13 -10.93
N CYS A 10 -7.97 -26.10 -11.54
CA CYS A 10 -7.00 -25.02 -11.38
C CYS A 10 -7.11 -24.00 -12.53
N TYR A 11 -6.60 -22.77 -12.33
CA TYR A 11 -6.59 -21.77 -13.41
C TYR A 11 -5.60 -22.13 -14.52
N HIS A 12 -4.46 -22.71 -14.16
CA HIS A 12 -3.40 -23.14 -15.06
C HIS A 12 -2.86 -24.51 -14.61
N LEU A 13 -2.62 -25.40 -15.56
CA LEU A 13 -2.07 -26.73 -15.33
C LEU A 13 -0.84 -26.94 -16.20
N PHE A 14 0.30 -27.19 -15.58
CA PHE A 14 1.53 -27.57 -16.27
C PHE A 14 1.71 -29.08 -16.17
N PRO A 15 1.61 -29.82 -17.28
CA PRO A 15 1.83 -31.26 -17.27
C PRO A 15 3.31 -31.62 -17.03
N ARG A 16 3.49 -32.88 -16.62
CA ARG A 16 4.71 -33.60 -16.19
C ARG A 16 6.06 -32.96 -16.54
N SER A 17 6.92 -32.80 -15.54
CA SER A 17 8.29 -32.30 -15.69
C SER A 17 9.37 -33.39 -15.88
N HIS A 18 8.99 -34.66 -16.04
CA HIS A 18 9.93 -35.80 -15.98
C HIS A 18 10.05 -36.60 -17.29
N ASP A 19 9.15 -36.40 -18.25
CA ASP A 19 9.13 -37.06 -19.56
C ASP A 19 8.74 -36.04 -20.64
N GLY A 20 8.98 -36.36 -21.91
CA GLY A 20 8.57 -35.52 -23.02
C GLY A 20 9.48 -34.31 -23.29
N PHE A 21 10.74 -34.32 -22.86
CA PHE A 21 11.68 -33.23 -23.09
C PHE A 21 12.91 -33.68 -23.88
N ARG A 22 13.53 -32.74 -24.59
CA ARG A 22 14.85 -32.85 -25.19
C ARG A 22 15.80 -31.88 -24.51
N ALA A 23 17.02 -32.33 -24.26
CA ALA A 23 18.09 -31.46 -23.77
C ALA A 23 18.82 -30.84 -24.97
N GLU A 24 18.92 -29.52 -24.99
CA GLU A 24 19.79 -28.80 -25.92
C GLU A 24 21.27 -28.94 -25.51
N ALA A 25 22.19 -28.53 -26.40
CA ALA A 25 23.63 -28.66 -26.18
C ALA A 25 24.14 -27.89 -24.94
N ASP A 26 23.43 -26.83 -24.53
CA ASP A 26 23.69 -26.03 -23.34
C ASP A 26 23.01 -26.60 -22.06
N GLY A 27 22.29 -27.71 -22.18
CA GLY A 27 21.57 -28.39 -21.10
C GLY A 27 20.18 -27.81 -20.78
N VAL A 28 19.69 -26.85 -21.55
CA VAL A 28 18.29 -26.37 -21.42
C VAL A 28 17.34 -27.47 -21.84
N LEU A 29 16.29 -27.70 -21.05
CA LEU A 29 15.25 -28.69 -21.34
C LEU A 29 14.09 -28.02 -22.08
N LEU A 30 13.81 -28.52 -23.28
CA LEU A 30 12.72 -28.04 -24.13
C LEU A 30 11.72 -29.17 -24.39
N PRO A 31 10.46 -28.85 -24.73
CA PRO A 31 9.50 -29.85 -25.19
C PRO A 31 10.07 -30.63 -26.39
N ASP A 32 9.91 -31.95 -26.40
CA ASP A 32 10.40 -32.84 -27.46
C ASP A 32 9.55 -32.81 -28.74
N GLY A 33 8.41 -32.10 -28.72
CA GLY A 33 7.56 -31.87 -29.88
C GLY A 33 6.28 -31.11 -29.55
N PRO A 34 5.40 -30.84 -30.55
CA PRO A 34 4.16 -30.08 -30.38
C PRO A 34 3.13 -30.74 -29.44
N THR A 35 3.18 -32.07 -29.32
CA THR A 35 2.31 -32.86 -28.43
C THR A 35 2.98 -33.21 -27.11
N SER A 36 4.13 -32.60 -26.82
CA SER A 36 4.86 -32.84 -25.59
C SER A 36 4.00 -32.49 -24.38
N ARG A 37 4.15 -33.29 -23.33
CA ARG A 37 3.54 -33.06 -22.02
C ARG A 37 4.49 -32.35 -21.05
N TYR A 38 5.67 -31.96 -21.51
CA TYR A 38 6.65 -31.24 -20.73
C TYR A 38 6.37 -29.74 -20.76
N ALA A 39 6.19 -29.15 -19.58
CA ALA A 39 6.18 -27.70 -19.43
C ALA A 39 7.60 -27.20 -19.12
N SER A 40 8.20 -26.46 -20.04
CA SER A 40 9.51 -25.84 -19.81
C SER A 40 9.41 -24.67 -18.84
N GLN A 41 10.54 -24.29 -18.25
CA GLN A 41 10.63 -23.13 -17.36
C GLN A 41 10.18 -21.83 -18.05
N GLN A 42 10.46 -21.69 -19.35
CA GLN A 42 10.01 -20.56 -20.14
C GLN A 42 8.48 -20.53 -20.27
N MET A 43 7.83 -21.68 -20.49
CA MET A 43 6.35 -21.76 -20.54
C MET A 43 5.73 -21.38 -19.20
N VAL A 44 6.31 -21.84 -18.08
CA VAL A 44 5.84 -21.48 -16.73
C VAL A 44 5.99 -19.98 -16.49
N PHE A 45 7.09 -19.38 -16.93
CA PHE A 45 7.28 -17.93 -16.88
C PHE A 45 6.31 -17.16 -17.77
N ASP A 46 6.08 -17.62 -18.99
CA ASP A 46 5.19 -16.97 -19.94
C ASP A 46 3.75 -16.88 -19.43
N ASP A 47 3.30 -17.91 -18.72
CA ASP A 47 1.95 -18.01 -18.19
C ASP A 47 1.79 -17.31 -16.81
N LEU A 48 2.77 -17.44 -15.92
CA LEU A 48 2.70 -16.87 -14.57
C LEU A 48 3.54 -15.59 -14.38
N GLY A 49 4.80 -15.65 -14.79
CA GLY A 49 5.81 -14.61 -14.55
C GLY A 49 5.54 -13.31 -15.32
N LYS A 50 5.05 -13.39 -16.57
CA LYS A 50 4.63 -12.20 -17.34
C LYS A 50 3.56 -11.42 -16.59
N GLY A 51 2.55 -12.10 -16.05
CA GLY A 51 1.49 -11.49 -15.27
C GLY A 51 1.99 -10.79 -14.01
N VAL A 52 3.00 -11.36 -13.33
CA VAL A 52 3.65 -10.70 -12.18
C VAL A 52 4.28 -9.37 -12.61
N LEU A 53 5.03 -9.36 -13.71
CA LEU A 53 5.69 -8.15 -14.20
C LEU A 53 4.68 -7.12 -14.71
N ASP A 54 3.69 -7.53 -15.50
CA ASP A 54 2.66 -6.61 -16.03
C ASP A 54 1.93 -5.89 -14.90
N ASN A 55 1.64 -6.58 -13.80
CA ASN A 55 1.03 -5.98 -12.62
C ASN A 55 2.02 -5.09 -11.84
N ALA A 56 3.29 -5.49 -11.73
CA ALA A 56 4.31 -4.67 -11.08
C ALA A 56 4.55 -3.34 -11.81
N PHE A 57 4.63 -3.35 -13.14
CA PHE A 57 4.73 -2.13 -13.97
C PHE A 57 3.47 -1.25 -13.88
N LYS A 58 2.30 -1.82 -13.56
CA LYS A 58 1.09 -1.04 -13.24
C LYS A 58 1.09 -0.47 -11.81
N GLY A 59 2.07 -0.83 -10.97
CA GLY A 59 2.18 -0.36 -9.58
C GLY A 59 1.45 -1.24 -8.56
N TYR A 60 0.99 -2.44 -8.93
CA TYR A 60 0.42 -3.38 -7.97
C TYR A 60 1.50 -4.11 -7.18
N ALA A 61 1.24 -4.39 -5.90
CA ALA A 61 1.99 -5.40 -5.18
C ALA A 61 1.67 -6.79 -5.76
N CYS A 62 2.70 -7.62 -5.89
CA CYS A 62 2.59 -8.96 -6.46
C CYS A 62 3.23 -9.98 -5.52
N SER A 63 2.63 -11.17 -5.42
CA SER A 63 3.19 -12.26 -4.61
C SER A 63 3.02 -13.58 -5.34
N LEU A 64 4.10 -14.32 -5.51
CA LEU A 64 4.10 -15.65 -6.09
C LEU A 64 4.80 -16.59 -5.13
N PHE A 65 4.13 -17.66 -4.72
CA PHE A 65 4.72 -18.65 -3.83
C PHE A 65 4.49 -20.08 -4.33
N ALA A 66 5.51 -20.93 -4.17
CA ALA A 66 5.40 -22.35 -4.46
C ALA A 66 5.14 -23.16 -3.18
N TYR A 67 4.18 -24.07 -3.23
CA TYR A 67 3.73 -24.91 -2.12
C TYR A 67 3.62 -26.38 -2.58
N GLY A 68 3.97 -27.31 -1.69
CA GLY A 68 3.94 -28.74 -1.94
C GLY A 68 5.02 -29.50 -1.18
N GLN A 69 5.03 -30.83 -1.27
CA GLN A 69 6.00 -31.64 -0.55
C GLN A 69 7.44 -31.44 -1.04
N THR A 70 8.43 -31.84 -0.24
CA THR A 70 9.82 -31.93 -0.69
C THR A 70 9.94 -32.86 -1.90
N GLY A 71 10.72 -32.43 -2.89
CA GLY A 71 10.91 -33.16 -4.15
C GLY A 71 9.82 -32.91 -5.20
N SER A 72 8.76 -32.14 -4.92
CA SER A 72 7.68 -31.89 -5.90
C SER A 72 7.97 -30.80 -6.94
N GLY A 73 9.12 -30.14 -6.89
CA GLY A 73 9.52 -29.13 -7.88
C GLY A 73 9.35 -27.66 -7.48
N LYS A 74 9.12 -27.34 -6.19
CA LYS A 74 9.02 -25.94 -5.70
C LYS A 74 10.24 -25.08 -6.06
N SER A 75 11.41 -25.46 -5.56
CA SER A 75 12.67 -24.73 -5.80
C SER A 75 13.06 -24.72 -7.28
N TYR A 76 12.75 -25.79 -8.03
CA TYR A 76 12.95 -25.84 -9.48
C TYR A 76 12.08 -24.79 -10.21
N SER A 77 10.82 -24.64 -9.79
CA SER A 77 9.91 -23.63 -10.38
C SER A 77 10.34 -22.20 -10.01
N ILE A 78 10.73 -21.97 -8.75
CA ILE A 78 11.05 -20.63 -8.24
C ILE A 78 12.45 -20.17 -8.65
N MET A 79 13.49 -20.98 -8.39
CA MET A 79 14.89 -20.61 -8.66
C MET A 79 15.42 -21.27 -9.93
N GLY A 80 15.08 -22.54 -10.17
CA GLY A 80 15.66 -23.34 -11.24
C GLY A 80 17.04 -23.90 -10.88
N TYR A 81 17.58 -24.74 -11.77
CA TYR A 81 18.90 -25.38 -11.60
C TYR A 81 19.71 -25.33 -12.88
N GLY A 82 20.99 -24.97 -12.76
CA GLY A 82 21.93 -24.87 -13.88
C GLY A 82 21.34 -24.03 -15.02
N PRO A 83 21.31 -24.53 -16.26
CA PRO A 83 20.79 -23.79 -17.42
C PRO A 83 19.26 -23.58 -17.37
N ASN A 84 18.53 -24.37 -16.57
CA ASN A 84 17.07 -24.31 -16.46
C ASN A 84 16.66 -23.34 -15.36
N ARG A 85 16.76 -22.04 -15.66
CA ARG A 85 16.45 -20.92 -14.75
C ARG A 85 14.96 -20.89 -14.38
N GLY A 86 14.64 -20.56 -13.13
CA GLY A 86 13.27 -20.48 -12.62
C GLY A 86 12.63 -19.11 -12.76
N ILE A 87 11.44 -18.96 -12.15
CA ILE A 87 10.67 -17.72 -12.16
C ILE A 87 11.49 -16.53 -11.66
N VAL A 88 12.21 -16.65 -10.54
CA VAL A 88 13.00 -15.56 -9.95
C VAL A 88 14.02 -15.00 -10.92
N PRO A 89 15.00 -15.78 -11.42
CA PRO A 89 16.00 -15.23 -12.33
C PRO A 89 15.40 -14.73 -13.65
N ILE A 90 14.36 -15.38 -14.20
CA ILE A 90 13.74 -14.92 -15.45
C ILE A 90 12.97 -13.60 -15.24
N VAL A 91 12.19 -13.48 -14.15
CA VAL A 91 11.48 -12.23 -13.78
C VAL A 91 12.46 -11.08 -13.61
N CYS A 92 13.59 -11.31 -12.93
CA CYS A 92 14.61 -10.29 -12.70
C CYS A 92 15.27 -9.82 -14.01
N GLU A 93 15.58 -10.75 -14.92
CA GLU A 93 16.16 -10.42 -16.22
C GLU A 93 15.17 -9.65 -17.10
N GLU A 94 13.94 -10.16 -17.21
CA GLU A 94 12.88 -9.53 -17.99
C GLU A 94 12.53 -8.13 -17.44
N LEU A 95 12.52 -7.95 -16.11
CA LEU A 95 12.31 -6.64 -15.49
C LEU A 95 13.31 -5.62 -16.03
N PHE A 96 14.61 -5.94 -15.99
CA PHE A 96 15.65 -5.06 -16.50
C PHE A 96 15.63 -4.92 -18.02
N ARG A 97 15.24 -5.97 -18.76
CA ARG A 97 15.03 -5.89 -20.21
C ARG A 97 13.94 -4.85 -20.54
N ARG A 98 12.81 -4.89 -19.84
CA ARG A 98 11.71 -3.92 -20.02
C ARG A 98 12.10 -2.50 -19.59
N ILE A 99 12.87 -2.36 -18.50
CA ILE A 99 13.44 -1.07 -18.09
C ILE A 99 14.35 -0.51 -19.19
N GLY A 100 15.23 -1.33 -19.77
CA GLY A 100 16.14 -0.90 -20.84
C GLY A 100 15.44 -0.56 -22.16
N GLN A 101 14.25 -1.11 -22.41
CA GLN A 101 13.43 -0.80 -23.58
C GLN A 101 12.55 0.43 -23.40
N ASN A 102 12.49 1.01 -22.21
CA ASN A 102 11.69 2.20 -21.97
C ASN A 102 12.24 3.40 -22.76
N SER A 103 11.43 3.93 -23.67
CA SER A 103 11.79 5.09 -24.51
C SER A 103 11.38 6.44 -23.90
N GLU A 104 10.64 6.42 -22.79
CA GLU A 104 10.14 7.63 -22.13
C GLU A 104 11.21 8.27 -21.25
N LYS A 105 11.73 9.44 -21.67
CA LYS A 105 12.82 10.15 -20.96
C LYS A 105 12.45 10.62 -19.55
N ASP A 106 11.16 10.86 -19.30
CA ASP A 106 10.66 11.34 -18.01
C ASP A 106 10.35 10.22 -17.01
N LYS A 107 10.54 8.95 -17.41
CA LYS A 107 10.38 7.79 -16.54
C LYS A 107 11.73 7.27 -16.06
N LYS A 108 11.94 7.31 -14.75
CA LYS A 108 13.11 6.73 -14.08
C LYS A 108 12.69 5.53 -13.24
N PHE A 109 13.57 4.55 -13.16
CA PHE A 109 13.31 3.30 -12.46
C PHE A 109 14.33 3.07 -11.38
N GLN A 110 13.90 2.56 -10.23
CA GLN A 110 14.77 2.09 -9.17
C GLN A 110 14.32 0.70 -8.74
N VAL A 111 15.28 -0.23 -8.69
CA VAL A 111 15.05 -1.60 -8.23
C VAL A 111 15.89 -1.82 -6.98
N THR A 112 15.24 -2.32 -5.93
CA THR A 112 15.88 -2.73 -4.69
C THR A 112 15.61 -4.21 -4.46
N PHE A 113 16.67 -4.98 -4.22
CA PHE A 113 16.63 -6.42 -4.02
C PHE A 113 16.86 -6.77 -2.54
N SER A 114 16.11 -7.74 -2.03
CA SER A 114 16.35 -8.35 -0.72
C SER A 114 16.07 -9.84 -0.77
N MET A 115 16.77 -10.59 0.07
CA MET A 115 16.66 -12.04 0.15
C MET A 115 16.80 -12.47 1.61
N MET A 116 15.84 -13.26 2.09
CA MET A 116 15.81 -13.74 3.47
C MET A 116 15.33 -15.18 3.55
N GLU A 117 15.61 -15.80 4.69
CA GLU A 117 15.16 -17.14 5.03
C GLU A 117 14.38 -17.12 6.35
N ILE A 118 13.31 -17.93 6.42
CA ILE A 118 12.59 -18.22 7.66
C ILE A 118 12.82 -19.69 7.98
N TYR A 119 13.50 -19.95 9.10
CA TYR A 119 13.76 -21.28 9.61
C TYR A 119 13.44 -21.32 11.09
N ASN A 120 12.66 -22.32 11.53
CA ASN A 120 12.29 -22.50 12.93
C ASN A 120 11.67 -21.22 13.57
N GLU A 121 10.76 -20.54 12.84
CA GLU A 121 10.14 -19.26 13.23
C GLU A 121 11.13 -18.10 13.48
N GLN A 122 12.35 -18.23 12.96
CA GLN A 122 13.37 -17.20 13.04
C GLN A 122 13.74 -16.67 11.64
N ILE A 123 13.97 -15.37 11.54
CA ILE A 123 14.26 -14.69 10.27
C ILE A 123 15.77 -14.47 10.14
N ARG A 124 16.33 -14.82 8.99
CA ARG A 124 17.73 -14.55 8.64
C ARG A 124 17.85 -13.72 7.38
N ASP A 125 18.72 -12.73 7.44
CA ASP A 125 19.15 -11.96 6.28
C ASP A 125 20.16 -12.75 5.45
N LEU A 126 19.91 -12.95 4.15
CA LEU A 126 20.85 -13.64 3.27
C LEU A 126 21.83 -12.70 2.56
N LEU A 127 21.65 -11.37 2.65
CA LEU A 127 22.49 -10.38 1.95
C LEU A 127 23.38 -9.55 2.89
N GLY A 128 22.99 -9.38 4.15
CA GLY A 128 23.72 -8.56 5.13
C GLY A 128 25.21 -8.95 5.31
N LYS A 129 26.08 -7.95 5.38
CA LYS A 129 27.51 -8.12 5.71
C LYS A 129 27.64 -8.19 7.23
N GLY A 130 27.99 -9.35 7.78
CA GLY A 130 28.24 -9.49 9.22
C GLY A 130 27.05 -10.02 10.03
N GLN A 131 26.52 -11.19 9.67
CA GLN A 131 25.95 -12.07 10.70
C GLN A 131 27.09 -12.77 11.43
N SER A 132 27.88 -12.01 12.18
CA SER A 132 28.96 -12.55 13.01
C SER A 132 28.42 -13.26 14.26
N ASP A 133 27.13 -13.14 14.59
CA ASP A 133 26.60 -13.58 15.90
C ASP A 133 25.30 -14.41 15.86
N GLY A 134 24.86 -14.95 14.72
CA GLY A 134 23.63 -15.76 14.67
C GLY A 134 22.36 -15.02 15.15
N LYS A 135 22.35 -13.68 15.14
CA LYS A 135 21.19 -12.87 15.53
C LYS A 135 20.13 -12.88 14.44
N TYR A 136 18.97 -13.40 14.81
CA TYR A 136 17.77 -13.38 13.99
C TYR A 136 17.15 -11.99 13.90
N LEU A 137 16.58 -11.66 12.75
CA LEU A 137 15.88 -10.39 12.54
C LEU A 137 14.52 -10.39 13.24
N GLN A 138 14.11 -9.22 13.72
CA GLN A 138 12.83 -9.05 14.40
C GLN A 138 11.75 -8.60 13.44
N LEU A 139 10.59 -9.22 13.54
CA LEU A 139 9.39 -8.79 12.84
C LEU A 139 8.70 -7.67 13.63
N ARG A 140 8.35 -6.57 12.95
CA ARG A 140 7.61 -5.43 13.50
C ARG A 140 6.33 -5.22 12.71
N GLN A 141 5.44 -4.40 13.26
CA GLN A 141 4.20 -3.98 12.58
C GLN A 141 4.12 -2.45 12.63
N SER A 142 3.78 -1.82 11.51
CA SER A 142 3.40 -0.41 11.47
C SER A 142 2.03 -0.23 10.80
N PRO A 143 1.29 0.85 11.11
CA PRO A 143 -0.01 1.11 10.50
C PRO A 143 0.05 1.30 8.98
N ASP A 144 1.15 1.86 8.47
CA ASP A 144 1.38 2.21 7.07
C ASP A 144 1.92 1.03 6.23
N LYS A 145 2.77 0.17 6.80
CA LYS A 145 3.45 -0.91 6.05
C LYS A 145 2.95 -2.31 6.38
N GLY A 146 2.11 -2.46 7.40
CA GLY A 146 1.74 -3.76 7.93
C GLY A 146 2.94 -4.43 8.63
N PHE A 147 3.04 -5.76 8.52
CA PHE A 147 4.19 -6.49 9.07
C PHE A 147 5.43 -6.33 8.18
N TYR A 148 6.56 -5.99 8.79
CA TYR A 148 7.84 -5.84 8.09
C TYR A 148 9.00 -6.35 8.95
N VAL A 149 10.08 -6.74 8.29
CA VAL A 149 11.30 -7.21 8.97
C VAL A 149 12.20 -6.01 9.26
N GLN A 150 12.46 -5.75 10.54
CA GLN A 150 13.34 -4.68 10.94
C GLN A 150 14.80 -5.01 10.57
N SER A 151 15.50 -4.03 9.99
CA SER A 151 16.90 -4.15 9.61
C SER A 151 17.23 -5.22 8.56
N LEU A 152 16.23 -5.65 7.77
CA LEU A 152 16.50 -6.48 6.60
C LEU A 152 17.31 -5.69 5.57
N THR A 153 18.42 -6.26 5.10
CA THR A 153 19.28 -5.64 4.09
C THR A 153 18.52 -5.51 2.77
N GLN A 154 18.44 -4.27 2.29
CA GLN A 154 17.85 -3.90 1.02
C GLN A 154 18.97 -3.31 0.14
N VAL A 155 19.26 -3.98 -0.97
CA VAL A 155 20.38 -3.64 -1.85
C VAL A 155 19.85 -3.02 -3.15
N PRO A 156 20.15 -1.74 -3.44
CA PRO A 156 19.88 -1.17 -4.75
C PRO A 156 20.64 -1.93 -5.83
N VAL A 157 20.00 -2.23 -6.95
CA VAL A 157 20.58 -2.97 -8.07
C VAL A 157 20.31 -2.25 -9.39
N GLY A 158 21.35 -2.13 -10.22
CA GLY A 158 21.29 -1.44 -11.51
C GLY A 158 21.14 -2.35 -12.72
N SER A 159 21.30 -3.67 -12.55
CA SER A 159 21.25 -4.65 -13.64
C SER A 159 20.86 -6.04 -13.17
N PHE A 160 20.47 -6.90 -14.11
CA PHE A 160 20.23 -8.31 -13.84
C PHE A 160 21.50 -9.01 -13.29
N LYS A 161 22.68 -8.69 -13.83
CA LYS A 161 23.97 -9.24 -13.37
C LYS A 161 24.24 -8.94 -11.89
N GLU A 162 23.88 -7.75 -11.41
CA GLU A 162 24.00 -7.44 -9.98
C GLU A 162 23.04 -8.26 -9.14
N ILE A 163 21.80 -8.49 -9.59
CA ILE A 163 20.85 -9.38 -8.90
C ILE A 163 21.40 -10.80 -8.85
N GLU A 164 21.93 -11.32 -9.96
CA GLU A 164 22.54 -12.65 -10.04
C GLU A 164 23.64 -12.83 -8.99
N GLN A 165 24.57 -11.87 -8.89
CA GLN A 165 25.59 -11.87 -7.83
C GLN A 165 25.00 -11.87 -6.41
N ARG A 166 23.90 -11.14 -6.18
CA ARG A 166 23.21 -11.17 -4.87
C ARG A 166 22.52 -12.51 -4.59
N MET A 167 21.94 -13.14 -5.61
CA MET A 167 21.33 -14.46 -5.49
C MET A 167 22.38 -15.54 -5.19
N GLU A 168 23.54 -15.49 -5.85
CA GLU A 168 24.68 -16.38 -5.57
C GLU A 168 25.18 -16.19 -4.13
N GLN A 169 25.36 -14.93 -3.70
CA GLN A 169 25.74 -14.60 -2.34
C GLN A 169 24.74 -15.17 -1.31
N GLY A 170 23.44 -14.97 -1.54
CA GLY A 170 22.39 -15.47 -0.66
C GLY A 170 22.33 -17.00 -0.62
N THR A 171 22.51 -17.65 -1.77
CA THR A 171 22.55 -19.12 -1.90
C THR A 171 23.75 -19.71 -1.17
N ALA A 172 24.94 -19.11 -1.31
CA ALA A 172 26.14 -19.54 -0.58
C ALA A 172 25.94 -19.47 0.94
N LYS A 173 25.36 -18.37 1.46
CA LYS A 173 25.05 -18.26 2.90
C LYS A 173 24.03 -19.29 3.36
N ARG A 174 23.01 -19.58 2.54
CA ARG A 174 22.02 -20.62 2.82
C ARG A 174 22.69 -22.00 2.94
N THR A 175 23.61 -22.33 2.04
CA THR A 175 24.36 -23.60 2.08
C THR A 175 25.21 -23.71 3.35
N ILE A 176 25.94 -22.66 3.72
CA ILE A 176 26.76 -22.64 4.96
C ILE A 176 25.87 -22.80 6.20
N ALA A 177 24.72 -22.13 6.24
CA ALA A 177 23.78 -22.24 7.34
C ALA A 177 23.19 -23.66 7.46
N ALA A 178 22.90 -24.30 6.33
CA ALA A 178 22.41 -25.66 6.26
C ALA A 178 23.41 -26.66 6.87
N THR A 179 24.69 -26.56 6.50
CA THR A 179 25.76 -27.42 7.02
C THR A 179 26.03 -27.18 8.50
N ASN A 180 26.03 -25.92 8.96
CA ASN A 180 26.36 -25.59 10.35
C ASN A 180 25.24 -25.93 11.34
N MET A 181 24.00 -26.04 10.88
CA MET A 181 22.82 -26.17 11.77
C MET A 181 22.01 -27.44 11.54
N ASN A 182 22.52 -28.38 10.73
CA ASN A 182 21.77 -29.53 10.24
C ASN A 182 20.41 -29.15 9.61
N ALA A 183 20.29 -27.91 9.16
CA ALA A 183 19.06 -27.38 8.58
C ALA A 183 19.03 -27.81 7.11
N THR A 184 18.06 -28.64 6.72
CA THR A 184 17.89 -28.97 5.29
C THR A 184 17.17 -27.82 4.60
N SER A 185 17.58 -27.49 3.37
CA SER A 185 16.93 -26.46 2.54
C SER A 185 15.42 -26.70 2.33
N SER A 186 14.96 -27.95 2.46
CA SER A 186 13.56 -28.35 2.44
C SER A 186 12.73 -27.88 3.64
N ARG A 187 13.37 -27.46 4.73
CA ARG A 187 12.75 -27.10 6.01
C ARG A 187 12.66 -25.59 6.25
N ALA A 188 13.17 -24.79 5.33
CA ALA A 188 13.20 -23.33 5.45
C ALA A 188 12.45 -22.68 4.29
N HIS A 189 11.80 -21.56 4.56
CA HIS A 189 11.14 -20.74 3.54
C HIS A 189 12.12 -19.69 3.05
N THR A 190 12.31 -19.60 1.73
CA THR A 190 13.14 -18.55 1.12
C THR A 190 12.22 -17.49 0.52
N LEU A 191 12.47 -16.22 0.85
CA LEU A 191 11.73 -15.08 0.31
C LEU A 191 12.71 -14.17 -0.43
N VAL A 192 12.44 -13.98 -1.72
CA VAL A 192 13.09 -12.98 -2.56
C VAL A 192 12.09 -11.84 -2.78
N THR A 193 12.51 -10.62 -2.48
CA THR A 193 11.67 -9.44 -2.66
C THR A 193 12.37 -8.41 -3.53
N LEU A 194 11.67 -7.97 -4.58
CA LEU A 194 12.01 -6.81 -5.38
C LEU A 194 11.07 -5.65 -5.00
N ILE A 195 11.64 -4.53 -4.61
CA ILE A 195 10.91 -3.26 -4.53
C ILE A 195 11.23 -2.51 -5.82
N PHE A 196 10.21 -2.31 -6.64
CA PHE A 196 10.31 -1.66 -7.94
C PHE A 196 9.57 -0.32 -7.90
N ASP A 197 10.34 0.75 -7.88
CA ASP A 197 9.87 2.13 -7.89
C ASP A 197 9.98 2.71 -9.31
N GLN A 198 8.90 3.32 -9.76
CA GLN A 198 8.80 4.04 -11.02
C GLN A 198 8.54 5.50 -10.70
N PHE A 199 9.41 6.38 -11.19
CA PHE A 199 9.29 7.82 -11.02
C PHE A 199 8.93 8.44 -12.36
N GLN A 200 7.93 9.31 -12.39
CA GLN A 200 7.50 10.01 -13.59
C GLN A 200 7.43 11.51 -13.33
N GLY A 201 8.23 12.31 -14.05
CA GLY A 201 8.22 13.77 -13.97
C GLY A 201 9.49 14.48 -14.48
N SER A 202 9.32 15.73 -14.90
CA SER A 202 10.40 16.65 -15.31
C SER A 202 11.17 17.17 -14.08
N GLU A 203 12.45 17.53 -14.25
CA GLU A 203 13.35 18.05 -13.19
C GLU A 203 12.77 19.23 -12.37
N ASN A 204 11.77 19.94 -12.88
CA ASN A 204 11.14 21.11 -12.24
C ASN A 204 9.79 20.84 -11.54
N THR A 205 9.28 19.61 -11.58
CA THR A 205 8.06 19.21 -10.86
C THR A 205 8.40 18.11 -9.87
N ASN A 206 7.81 18.11 -8.67
CA ASN A 206 7.88 16.94 -7.78
C ASN A 206 7.31 15.74 -8.55
N GLY A 207 8.20 14.91 -9.08
CA GLY A 207 7.83 13.75 -9.89
C GLY A 207 6.98 12.78 -9.11
N SER A 208 6.03 12.16 -9.80
CA SER A 208 5.12 11.17 -9.23
C SER A 208 5.82 9.82 -9.05
N ARG A 209 5.48 9.07 -7.99
CA ARG A 209 6.05 7.74 -7.71
C ARG A 209 4.97 6.66 -7.69
N LYS A 210 5.22 5.59 -8.43
CA LYS A 210 4.53 4.30 -8.30
C LYS A 210 5.46 3.27 -7.71
N ARG A 211 5.00 2.55 -6.70
CA ARG A 211 5.76 1.49 -6.04
C ARG A 211 5.07 0.15 -6.20
N SER A 212 5.81 -0.85 -6.64
CA SER A 212 5.40 -2.24 -6.57
C SER A 212 6.36 -3.03 -5.68
N VAL A 213 5.81 -3.99 -4.95
CA VAL A 213 6.58 -4.96 -4.17
C VAL A 213 6.28 -6.32 -4.74
N ILE A 214 7.30 -6.99 -5.30
CA ILE A 214 7.21 -8.32 -5.89
C ILE A 214 7.84 -9.29 -4.90
N ASN A 215 7.04 -10.19 -4.33
CA ASN A 215 7.51 -11.25 -3.44
C ASN A 215 7.50 -12.58 -4.19
N LEU A 216 8.64 -13.24 -4.30
CA LEU A 216 8.82 -14.54 -4.93
C LEU A 216 9.31 -15.52 -3.86
N ILE A 217 8.52 -16.53 -3.55
CA ILE A 217 8.66 -17.30 -2.32
C ILE A 217 8.75 -18.80 -2.61
N ASP A 218 9.79 -19.44 -2.10
CA ASP A 218 9.95 -20.89 -2.07
C ASP A 218 9.65 -21.38 -0.66
N LEU A 219 8.50 -22.02 -0.45
CA LEU A 219 8.10 -22.51 0.86
C LEU A 219 8.80 -23.83 1.19
N ALA A 220 8.92 -24.12 2.49
CA ALA A 220 9.33 -25.43 2.99
C ALA A 220 8.38 -26.55 2.52
N GLY A 221 8.84 -27.79 2.60
CA GLY A 221 8.05 -28.98 2.31
C GLY A 221 6.78 -29.06 3.15
N SER A 222 5.64 -29.36 2.51
CA SER A 222 4.34 -29.49 3.17
C SER A 222 4.09 -30.83 3.86
N GLU A 223 4.98 -31.80 3.66
CA GLU A 223 4.86 -33.14 4.21
C GLU A 223 4.89 -33.13 5.75
N ARG A 224 4.13 -34.04 6.36
CA ARG A 224 4.05 -34.12 7.82
C ARG A 224 5.32 -34.73 8.39
N ALA A 225 5.91 -34.09 9.41
CA ALA A 225 7.15 -34.58 10.06
C ALA A 225 7.00 -35.89 10.85
N GLY A 226 5.77 -36.39 11.00
CA GLY A 226 5.41 -37.53 11.86
C GLY A 226 6.02 -38.89 11.47
N LEU A 227 6.75 -38.97 10.36
CA LEU A 227 7.40 -40.21 9.88
C LEU A 227 8.90 -40.28 10.16
N THR A 228 9.49 -39.30 10.83
CA THR A 228 10.96 -39.17 10.91
C THR A 228 11.62 -39.88 12.10
N GLY A 229 10.86 -40.44 13.04
CA GLY A 229 11.42 -41.09 14.25
C GLY A 229 12.31 -40.16 15.11
N ALA A 230 12.23 -38.84 14.90
CA ALA A 230 13.13 -37.88 15.50
C ALA A 230 12.77 -37.59 16.97
N THR A 231 13.76 -37.65 17.86
CA THR A 231 13.62 -37.35 19.30
C THR A 231 14.32 -36.04 19.67
N GLY A 232 13.94 -35.44 20.81
CA GLY A 232 14.60 -34.25 21.37
C GLY A 232 14.42 -32.97 20.54
N ASP A 233 15.50 -32.21 20.34
CA ASP A 233 15.46 -30.89 19.68
C ASP A 233 15.01 -30.95 18.22
N ARG A 234 15.24 -32.08 17.53
CA ARG A 234 14.74 -32.31 16.17
C ARG A 234 13.21 -32.41 16.12
N LEU A 235 12.57 -32.88 17.18
CA LEU A 235 11.11 -32.91 17.29
C LEU A 235 10.55 -31.48 17.48
N LYS A 236 11.20 -30.66 18.31
CA LYS A 236 10.83 -29.24 18.50
C LYS A 236 11.01 -28.42 17.21
N GLU A 237 12.11 -28.65 16.50
CA GLU A 237 12.37 -28.05 15.18
C GLU A 237 11.30 -28.46 14.16
N GLY A 238 11.01 -29.77 14.03
CA GLY A 238 9.96 -30.28 13.14
C GLY A 238 8.57 -29.74 13.48
N ALA A 239 8.26 -29.56 14.77
CA ALA A 239 7.02 -28.93 15.22
C ALA A 239 6.92 -27.46 14.79
N ASN A 240 8.01 -26.69 14.91
CA ASN A 240 8.04 -25.28 14.53
C ASN A 240 8.07 -25.06 13.01
N ILE A 241 8.71 -25.93 12.24
CA ILE A 241 8.63 -25.88 10.77
C ILE A 241 7.17 -26.10 10.34
N ASN A 242 6.53 -27.13 10.88
CA ASN A 242 5.12 -27.40 10.60
C ASN A 242 4.19 -26.32 11.14
N ARG A 243 4.57 -25.58 12.19
CA ARG A 243 3.79 -24.46 12.71
C ARG A 243 3.56 -23.41 11.64
N SER A 244 4.59 -23.02 10.88
CA SER A 244 4.47 -22.01 9.82
C SER A 244 3.48 -22.42 8.71
N LEU A 245 3.58 -23.65 8.22
CA LEU A 245 2.70 -24.18 7.17
C LEU A 245 1.29 -24.53 7.67
N SER A 246 1.16 -24.98 8.92
CA SER A 246 -0.13 -25.22 9.57
C SER A 246 -0.86 -23.90 9.80
N ALA A 247 -0.17 -22.87 10.28
CA ALA A 247 -0.71 -21.52 10.40
C ALA A 247 -1.16 -20.99 9.03
N LEU A 248 -0.36 -21.19 7.98
CA LEU A 248 -0.74 -20.84 6.61
C LEU A 248 -2.04 -21.56 6.18
N GLY A 249 -2.17 -22.84 6.49
CA GLY A 249 -3.39 -23.61 6.21
C GLY A 249 -4.63 -23.10 6.96
N ASN A 250 -4.45 -22.65 8.20
CA ASN A 250 -5.51 -22.03 8.99
C ASN A 250 -5.93 -20.68 8.42
N VAL A 251 -4.97 -19.84 8.00
CA VAL A 251 -5.24 -18.56 7.32
C VAL A 251 -6.02 -18.78 6.03
N ILE A 252 -5.57 -19.71 5.18
CA ILE A 252 -6.24 -20.00 3.91
C ILE A 252 -7.65 -20.55 4.15
N SER A 253 -7.83 -21.46 5.10
CA SER A 253 -9.15 -21.99 5.44
C SER A 253 -10.07 -20.89 5.97
N ALA A 254 -9.58 -20.03 6.88
CA ALA A 254 -10.36 -18.91 7.40
C ALA A 254 -10.78 -17.93 6.30
N LEU A 255 -9.89 -17.61 5.36
CA LEU A 255 -10.18 -16.72 4.23
C LEU A 255 -11.15 -17.36 3.23
N ALA A 256 -10.96 -18.63 2.90
CA ALA A 256 -11.83 -19.37 2.00
C ALA A 256 -13.25 -19.51 2.56
N ASP A 257 -13.40 -19.59 3.88
CA ASP A 257 -14.67 -19.61 4.60
C ASP A 257 -15.25 -18.20 4.82
N GLY A 258 -14.57 -17.13 4.40
CA GLY A 258 -15.03 -15.75 4.56
C GLY A 258 -15.04 -15.26 6.02
N LYS A 259 -14.20 -15.84 6.90
CA LYS A 259 -14.14 -15.44 8.31
C LYS A 259 -13.56 -14.03 8.45
N LYS A 260 -14.17 -13.23 9.34
CA LYS A 260 -13.70 -11.87 9.65
C LYS A 260 -12.36 -11.85 10.39
N VAL A 261 -12.13 -12.83 11.27
CA VAL A 261 -10.91 -12.95 12.05
C VAL A 261 -10.02 -14.01 11.42
N VAL A 262 -8.89 -13.57 10.88
CA VAL A 262 -7.93 -14.43 10.19
C VAL A 262 -6.64 -14.51 11.03
N PRO A 263 -6.14 -15.71 11.35
CA PRO A 263 -5.06 -15.91 12.32
C PRO A 263 -3.66 -15.66 11.72
N TYR A 264 -3.43 -14.50 11.10
CA TYR A 264 -2.12 -14.18 10.53
C TYR A 264 -0.98 -14.16 11.57
N ARG A 265 -1.31 -13.93 12.86
CA ARG A 265 -0.33 -13.76 13.92
C ARG A 265 0.30 -15.07 14.42
N ASP A 266 -0.19 -16.23 13.98
CA ASP A 266 0.19 -17.54 14.52
C ASP A 266 1.60 -17.98 14.12
N SER A 267 2.13 -17.43 13.02
CA SER A 267 3.49 -17.65 12.55
C SER A 267 4.14 -16.40 11.96
N VAL A 268 5.47 -16.39 11.85
CA VAL A 268 6.22 -15.36 11.14
C VAL A 268 5.85 -15.30 9.66
N LEU A 269 5.73 -16.46 9.01
CA LEU A 269 5.38 -16.57 7.60
C LEU A 269 4.01 -15.93 7.31
N THR A 270 2.98 -16.28 8.07
CA THR A 270 1.62 -15.77 7.86
C THR A 270 1.51 -14.27 8.12
N LYS A 271 2.31 -13.70 9.03
CA LYS A 271 2.38 -12.25 9.23
C LYS A 271 2.95 -11.56 7.99
N LEU A 272 4.02 -12.10 7.41
CA LEU A 272 4.65 -11.56 6.20
C LEU A 272 3.76 -11.73 4.95
N LEU A 273 2.98 -12.81 4.88
CA LEU A 273 2.05 -13.08 3.78
C LEU A 273 0.67 -12.43 3.96
N GLN A 274 0.47 -11.60 4.98
CA GLN A 274 -0.81 -10.94 5.22
C GLN A 274 -1.30 -10.15 4.00
N ASN A 275 -0.41 -9.43 3.31
CA ASN A 275 -0.78 -8.70 2.10
C ASN A 275 -1.08 -9.62 0.92
N ALA A 276 -0.42 -10.78 0.84
CA ALA A 276 -0.59 -11.76 -0.23
C ALA A 276 -1.90 -12.57 -0.10
N LEU A 277 -2.40 -12.78 1.12
CA LEU A 277 -3.57 -13.61 1.37
C LEU A 277 -4.70 -12.75 1.93
N GLY A 278 -5.68 -12.37 1.11
CA GLY A 278 -6.81 -11.53 1.51
C GLY A 278 -6.49 -10.03 1.64
N GLY A 279 -5.32 -9.59 1.18
CA GLY A 279 -4.85 -8.21 1.30
C GLY A 279 -4.64 -7.49 -0.03
N ASN A 280 -3.82 -6.43 0.00
CA ASN A 280 -3.42 -5.65 -1.17
C ASN A 280 -2.26 -6.34 -1.91
N SER A 281 -2.56 -7.35 -2.72
CA SER A 281 -1.59 -8.01 -3.60
C SER A 281 -2.27 -8.80 -4.70
N LYS A 282 -1.69 -8.82 -5.90
CA LYS A 282 -1.98 -9.81 -6.94
C LYS A 282 -1.19 -11.08 -6.62
N THR A 283 -1.88 -12.13 -6.22
CA THR A 283 -1.23 -13.33 -5.66
C THR A 283 -1.42 -14.55 -6.53
N ILE A 284 -0.33 -15.27 -6.75
CA ILE A 284 -0.24 -16.53 -7.51
C ILE A 284 0.31 -17.61 -6.57
N MET A 285 -0.34 -18.77 -6.56
CA MET A 285 0.14 -19.97 -5.86
C MET A 285 0.51 -21.03 -6.89
N ILE A 286 1.74 -21.53 -6.83
CA ILE A 286 2.17 -22.72 -7.56
C ILE A 286 1.98 -23.93 -6.64
N ALA A 287 1.06 -24.82 -6.98
CA ALA A 287 0.86 -26.09 -6.27
C ALA A 287 1.73 -27.18 -6.94
N ALA A 288 2.92 -27.40 -6.40
CA ALA A 288 3.88 -28.36 -6.90
C ALA A 288 3.58 -29.77 -6.37
N ILE A 289 3.29 -30.72 -7.26
CA ILE A 289 2.85 -32.08 -6.92
C ILE A 289 3.79 -33.14 -7.48
N SER A 290 3.82 -34.31 -6.84
CA SER A 290 4.53 -35.47 -7.39
C SER A 290 3.54 -36.39 -8.13
N PRO A 291 3.90 -36.91 -9.32
CA PRO A 291 3.07 -37.87 -10.04
C PRO A 291 3.23 -39.32 -9.52
N ALA A 292 4.18 -39.58 -8.61
CA ALA A 292 4.46 -40.92 -8.12
C ALA A 292 3.37 -41.41 -7.16
N ASP A 293 2.95 -42.66 -7.30
CA ASP A 293 1.87 -43.25 -6.51
C ASP A 293 2.17 -43.26 -5.00
N ILE A 294 3.44 -43.42 -4.61
CA ILE A 294 3.88 -43.34 -3.20
C ILE A 294 3.56 -42.00 -2.54
N ASN A 295 3.43 -40.93 -3.34
CA ASN A 295 3.16 -39.57 -2.88
C ASN A 295 1.67 -39.20 -2.97
N TYR A 296 0.78 -40.15 -3.28
CA TYR A 296 -0.64 -39.90 -3.51
C TYR A 296 -1.30 -39.02 -2.43
N HIS A 297 -1.05 -39.33 -1.15
CA HIS A 297 -1.67 -38.60 -0.04
C HIS A 297 -1.20 -37.14 0.06
N GLU A 298 0.09 -36.88 -0.17
CA GLU A 298 0.67 -35.54 -0.13
C GLU A 298 0.26 -34.72 -1.37
N THR A 299 0.20 -35.35 -2.54
CA THR A 299 -0.36 -34.74 -3.77
C THR A 299 -1.83 -34.36 -3.57
N LEU A 300 -2.66 -35.25 -3.01
CA LEU A 300 -4.06 -34.95 -2.73
C LEU A 300 -4.22 -33.84 -1.69
N SER A 301 -3.39 -33.82 -0.65
CA SER A 301 -3.36 -32.75 0.36
C SER A 301 -3.05 -31.40 -0.29
N THR A 302 -2.03 -31.35 -1.15
CA THR A 302 -1.61 -30.15 -1.89
C THR A 302 -2.71 -29.64 -2.81
N LEU A 303 -3.40 -30.52 -3.54
CA LEU A 303 -4.51 -30.14 -4.43
C LEU A 303 -5.71 -29.58 -3.66
N ARG A 304 -6.08 -30.21 -2.54
CA ARG A 304 -7.14 -29.68 -1.65
C ARG A 304 -6.78 -28.30 -1.09
N TYR A 305 -5.50 -28.09 -0.80
CA TYR A 305 -5.00 -26.82 -0.33
C TYR A 305 -5.13 -25.73 -1.41
N ALA A 306 -4.73 -26.05 -2.64
CA ALA A 306 -4.87 -25.17 -3.80
C ALA A 306 -6.33 -24.84 -4.11
N ASP A 307 -7.23 -25.82 -4.05
CA ASP A 307 -8.67 -25.62 -4.23
C ASP A 307 -9.27 -24.62 -3.22
N ARG A 308 -8.85 -24.69 -1.95
CA ARG A 308 -9.24 -23.69 -0.94
C ARG A 308 -8.65 -22.32 -1.24
N ALA A 309 -7.36 -22.26 -1.56
CA ALA A 309 -6.67 -21.01 -1.87
C ALA A 309 -7.32 -20.27 -3.04
N LYS A 310 -7.83 -21.00 -4.05
CA LYS A 310 -8.56 -20.46 -5.21
C LYS A 310 -9.77 -19.60 -4.84
N ARG A 311 -10.40 -19.86 -3.69
CA ARG A 311 -11.60 -19.14 -3.22
C ARG A 311 -11.28 -17.80 -2.54
N ILE A 312 -10.02 -17.56 -2.20
CA ILE A 312 -9.60 -16.32 -1.54
C ILE A 312 -9.69 -15.15 -2.52
N LYS A 313 -10.32 -14.05 -2.08
CA LYS A 313 -10.39 -12.80 -2.85
C LYS A 313 -9.46 -11.77 -2.24
N ASN A 314 -8.54 -11.26 -3.05
CA ASN A 314 -7.67 -10.14 -2.67
C ASN A 314 -8.21 -8.81 -3.21
N THR A 315 -7.91 -7.73 -2.49
CA THR A 315 -8.26 -6.36 -2.90
C THR A 315 -6.98 -5.63 -3.31
N ALA A 316 -6.50 -5.90 -4.52
CA ALA A 316 -5.29 -5.29 -5.04
C ALA A 316 -5.55 -3.86 -5.54
N ILE A 317 -4.75 -2.91 -5.03
CA ILE A 317 -4.82 -1.47 -5.33
C ILE A 317 -3.44 -1.04 -5.86
N VAL A 318 -3.42 -0.09 -6.78
CA VAL A 318 -2.19 0.52 -7.30
C VAL A 318 -1.55 1.36 -6.18
N ASN A 319 -0.28 1.13 -5.86
CA ASN A 319 0.42 1.94 -4.86
C ASN A 319 1.09 3.13 -5.56
N GLU A 320 0.31 4.18 -5.70
CA GLU A 320 0.70 5.48 -6.25
C GLU A 320 0.59 6.57 -5.15
N ASP A 321 1.36 7.65 -5.29
CA ASP A 321 1.27 8.77 -4.35
C ASP A 321 -0.16 9.36 -4.36
N PRO A 322 -0.69 9.84 -3.20
CA PRO A 322 -2.06 10.35 -3.11
C PRO A 322 -2.39 11.46 -4.12
N VAL A 323 -1.39 12.30 -4.42
CA VAL A 323 -1.50 13.37 -5.42
C VAL A 323 -1.65 12.78 -6.83
N GLU A 324 -0.92 11.72 -7.16
CA GLU A 324 -1.02 11.07 -8.46
C GLU A 324 -2.34 10.28 -8.60
N LYS A 325 -2.77 9.60 -7.53
CA LYS A 325 -4.09 8.97 -7.48
C LYS A 325 -5.19 9.98 -7.84
N LEU A 326 -5.14 11.17 -7.23
CA LEU A 326 -6.08 12.24 -7.53
C LEU A 326 -5.96 12.73 -8.98
N ILE A 327 -4.74 12.93 -9.50
CA ILE A 327 -4.52 13.33 -10.90
C ILE A 327 -5.09 12.28 -11.87
N ARG A 328 -4.87 10.99 -11.61
CA ARG A 328 -5.37 9.89 -12.46
C ARG A 328 -6.89 9.83 -12.42
N GLU A 329 -7.50 9.85 -11.23
CA GLU A 329 -8.96 9.86 -11.06
C GLU A 329 -9.59 11.07 -11.75
N LEU A 330 -8.99 12.26 -11.64
CA LEU A 330 -9.44 13.47 -12.34
C LEU A 330 -9.27 13.38 -13.85
N LYS A 331 -8.20 12.76 -14.36
CA LYS A 331 -8.01 12.54 -15.80
C LYS A 331 -9.02 11.54 -16.36
N GLU A 332 -9.24 10.43 -15.65
CA GLU A 332 -10.25 9.43 -16.00
C GLU A 332 -11.65 10.04 -16.00
N GLU A 333 -11.98 10.85 -14.99
CA GLU A 333 -13.27 11.55 -14.92
C GLU A 333 -13.40 12.61 -16.02
N ASN A 334 -12.34 13.36 -16.33
CA ASN A 334 -12.34 14.29 -17.47
C ASN A 334 -12.56 13.56 -18.80
N GLU A 335 -11.90 12.43 -19.03
CA GLU A 335 -12.10 11.64 -20.25
C GLU A 335 -13.51 11.02 -20.30
N ARG A 336 -14.04 10.57 -19.16
CA ARG A 336 -15.42 10.10 -19.05
C ARG A 336 -16.41 11.22 -19.37
N LEU A 337 -16.21 12.41 -18.82
CA LEU A 337 -17.05 13.58 -19.08
C LEU A 337 -16.95 14.01 -20.55
N LYS A 338 -15.75 14.06 -21.13
CA LYS A 338 -15.57 14.33 -22.57
C LYS A 338 -16.28 13.30 -23.44
N LYS A 339 -16.16 12.01 -23.12
CA LYS A 339 -16.89 10.95 -23.82
C LYS A 339 -18.39 11.12 -23.67
N SER A 340 -18.87 11.44 -22.47
CA SER A 340 -20.29 11.71 -22.21
C SER A 340 -20.79 12.89 -23.05
N LEU A 341 -19.97 13.94 -23.21
CA LEU A 341 -20.25 15.10 -24.05
C LEU A 341 -20.19 14.77 -25.55
N GLN A 342 -19.35 13.81 -25.96
CA GLN A 342 -19.28 13.31 -27.34
C GLN A 342 -20.39 12.33 -27.69
N THR A 343 -20.87 11.53 -26.75
CA THR A 343 -22.05 10.65 -26.94
C THR A 343 -23.37 11.41 -26.87
N THR A 344 -23.36 12.67 -26.46
CA THR A 344 -24.43 13.62 -26.81
C THR A 344 -24.23 14.04 -28.27
N GLU A 345 -24.29 13.09 -29.20
CA GLU A 345 -24.71 13.44 -30.56
C GLU A 345 -26.14 13.96 -30.44
N LEU A 346 -26.37 15.14 -31.02
CA LEU A 346 -27.69 15.76 -31.10
C LEU A 346 -28.74 14.69 -31.43
N PRO A 347 -29.88 14.61 -30.72
CA PRO A 347 -30.98 13.83 -31.22
C PRO A 347 -31.35 14.42 -32.59
N ALA A 348 -31.03 13.71 -33.66
CA ALA A 348 -31.47 13.99 -35.02
C ALA A 348 -33.01 13.84 -35.18
N SER A 349 -33.76 13.89 -34.09
CA SER A 349 -35.20 13.67 -34.00
C SER A 349 -36.01 14.90 -33.60
N ILE A 350 -35.45 16.12 -33.58
CA ILE A 350 -36.21 17.37 -33.36
C ILE A 350 -36.24 18.25 -34.63
N VAL A 351 -36.44 17.61 -35.78
CA VAL A 351 -37.08 18.28 -36.92
C VAL A 351 -38.25 17.40 -37.34
N THR A 352 -39.29 17.37 -36.52
CA THR A 352 -40.63 17.02 -37.02
C THR A 352 -41.18 18.23 -37.76
N LYS A 353 -41.93 17.99 -38.84
CA LYS A 353 -42.39 18.97 -39.83
C LYS A 353 -43.31 20.09 -39.31
N ASP A 354 -43.53 20.21 -37.99
CA ASP A 354 -44.60 21.02 -37.38
C ASP A 354 -44.13 22.02 -36.30
N MET A 355 -42.83 22.27 -36.11
CA MET A 355 -42.35 23.28 -35.14
C MET A 355 -42.11 24.66 -35.77
N SER A 356 -42.59 25.72 -35.11
CA SER A 356 -42.39 27.11 -35.54
C SER A 356 -40.92 27.53 -35.40
N SER A 357 -40.46 28.43 -36.27
CA SER A 357 -39.06 28.87 -36.31
C SER A 357 -38.59 29.57 -35.01
N GLU A 358 -39.50 30.12 -34.21
CA GLU A 358 -39.19 30.74 -32.90
C GLU A 358 -38.97 29.71 -31.78
N ASP A 359 -39.71 28.60 -31.80
CA ASP A 359 -39.55 27.51 -30.82
C ASP A 359 -38.23 26.75 -31.05
N ALA A 360 -37.84 26.57 -32.31
CA ALA A 360 -36.54 25.98 -32.66
C ALA A 360 -35.37 26.87 -32.23
N LEU A 361 -35.51 28.20 -32.38
CA LEU A 361 -34.47 29.16 -32.02
C LEU A 361 -34.31 29.30 -30.49
N SER A 362 -35.43 29.25 -29.75
CA SER A 362 -35.41 29.31 -28.28
C SER A 362 -34.85 28.04 -27.64
N LEU A 363 -35.14 26.85 -28.18
CA LEU A 363 -34.52 25.59 -27.73
C LEU A 363 -33.00 25.61 -27.99
N TRP A 364 -32.58 26.05 -29.17
CA TRP A 364 -31.16 26.13 -29.54
C TRP A 364 -30.39 27.12 -28.65
N LEU A 365 -30.97 28.27 -28.33
CA LEU A 365 -30.37 29.24 -27.40
C LEU A 365 -30.27 28.70 -25.96
N ALA A 366 -31.29 27.98 -25.48
CA ALA A 366 -31.26 27.34 -24.16
C ALA A 366 -30.16 26.26 -24.08
N GLU A 367 -30.05 25.42 -25.11
CA GLU A 367 -29.06 24.34 -25.19
C GLU A 367 -27.62 24.87 -25.35
N PHE A 368 -27.44 25.95 -26.12
CA PHE A 368 -26.14 26.62 -26.26
C PHE A 368 -25.70 27.28 -24.94
N SER A 369 -26.64 27.85 -24.18
CA SER A 369 -26.37 28.44 -22.86
C SER A 369 -25.99 27.38 -21.81
N GLN A 370 -26.64 26.21 -21.82
CA GLN A 370 -26.27 25.07 -20.95
C GLN A 370 -24.89 24.51 -21.33
N THR A 371 -24.59 24.41 -22.62
CA THR A 371 -23.31 23.87 -23.10
C THR A 371 -22.14 24.81 -22.73
N ARG A 372 -22.33 26.14 -22.82
CA ARG A 372 -21.35 27.11 -22.33
C ARG A 372 -21.17 27.04 -20.82
N HIS A 373 -22.25 27.02 -20.05
CA HIS A 373 -22.17 26.93 -18.60
C HIS A 373 -21.48 25.64 -18.12
N THR A 374 -21.73 24.51 -18.77
CA THR A 374 -21.08 23.23 -18.43
C THR A 374 -19.59 23.23 -18.80
N SER A 375 -19.21 23.82 -19.93
CA SER A 375 -17.79 24.00 -20.31
C SER A 375 -17.05 24.93 -19.35
N GLU A 376 -17.67 26.04 -18.94
CA GLU A 376 -17.11 26.96 -17.94
C GLU A 376 -16.96 26.30 -16.57
N LEU A 377 -17.95 25.52 -16.14
CA LEU A 377 -17.87 24.73 -14.90
C LEU A 377 -16.77 23.67 -14.95
N ALA A 378 -16.59 23.00 -16.09
CA ALA A 378 -15.52 22.00 -16.26
C ALA A 378 -14.13 22.66 -16.20
N GLN A 379 -13.97 23.84 -16.83
CA GLN A 379 -12.73 24.61 -16.79
C GLN A 379 -12.45 25.15 -15.38
N ALA A 380 -13.45 25.71 -14.70
CA ALA A 380 -13.34 26.16 -13.32
C ALA A 380 -12.99 25.00 -12.35
N ARG A 381 -13.54 23.80 -12.58
CA ARG A 381 -13.18 22.59 -11.81
C ARG A 381 -11.75 22.14 -12.06
N LYS A 382 -11.26 22.24 -13.30
CA LYS A 382 -9.87 21.94 -13.65
C LYS A 382 -8.91 22.91 -12.96
N GLU A 383 -9.19 24.21 -13.00
CA GLU A 383 -8.38 25.23 -12.34
C GLU A 383 -8.41 25.07 -10.81
N ALA A 384 -9.57 24.76 -10.22
CA ALA A 384 -9.69 24.46 -8.79
C ALA A 384 -8.91 23.21 -8.37
N ALA A 385 -8.89 22.17 -9.22
CA ALA A 385 -8.11 20.96 -8.97
C ALA A 385 -6.59 21.22 -9.09
N GLU A 386 -6.14 22.00 -10.07
CA GLU A 386 -4.74 22.41 -10.20
C GLU A 386 -4.28 23.26 -9.01
N MET A 387 -5.14 24.17 -8.51
CA MET A 387 -4.89 24.92 -7.27
C MET A 387 -4.83 24.00 -6.04
N ALA A 388 -5.71 22.99 -5.94
CA ALA A 388 -5.70 22.01 -4.85
C ALA A 388 -4.42 21.17 -4.83
N ILE A 389 -3.92 20.77 -6.00
CA ILE A 389 -2.64 20.06 -6.17
C ILE A 389 -1.45 20.96 -5.77
N GLN A 390 -1.49 22.25 -6.11
CA GLN A 390 -0.48 23.21 -5.63
C GLN A 390 -0.53 23.45 -4.12
N SER A 391 -1.70 23.31 -3.46
CA SER A 391 -1.78 23.35 -2.01
C SER A 391 -1.26 22.07 -1.35
N LEU A 392 -1.55 20.90 -1.91
CA LEU A 392 -1.07 19.60 -1.41
C LEU A 392 0.47 19.46 -1.51
N SER A 393 1.08 19.98 -2.59
CA SER A 393 2.54 20.00 -2.73
C SER A 393 3.26 20.95 -1.77
N LYS A 394 2.56 21.94 -1.19
CA LYS A 394 3.05 22.77 -0.08
C LYS A 394 2.88 22.08 1.28
N GLU A 395 1.93 21.14 1.39
CA GLU A 395 1.67 20.39 2.63
C GLU A 395 2.77 19.38 2.96
N ASP A 396 3.46 18.81 1.96
CA ASP A 396 4.64 17.94 2.16
C ASP A 396 5.83 18.67 2.81
N LYS A 397 5.93 20.00 2.63
CA LYS A 397 6.91 20.81 3.38
C LYS A 397 6.47 21.07 4.82
N THR A 398 5.18 21.00 5.13
CA THR A 398 4.67 21.24 6.49
C THR A 398 4.72 20.03 7.42
N GLU A 399 4.74 18.78 6.93
CA GLU A 399 4.85 17.61 7.81
C GLU A 399 6.14 17.63 8.66
N ASN A 400 7.26 18.11 8.11
CA ASN A 400 8.51 18.28 8.87
C ASN A 400 8.52 19.49 9.83
N LEU A 401 7.64 20.49 9.65
CA LEU A 401 7.49 21.63 10.55
C LEU A 401 6.46 21.43 11.68
N SER A 402 5.67 20.34 11.63
CA SER A 402 4.49 20.12 12.48
C SER A 402 4.77 19.43 13.82
N LYS A 403 5.94 18.81 14.00
CA LYS A 403 6.22 17.90 15.13
C LYS A 403 6.26 18.55 16.53
N ASN A 404 6.12 19.87 16.67
CA ASN A 404 6.23 20.56 17.96
C ASN A 404 5.37 21.82 18.10
N LYS A 405 4.33 22.01 17.27
CA LYS A 405 3.47 23.20 17.33
C LYS A 405 2.09 22.87 17.92
N PRO A 406 1.47 23.79 18.67
CA PRO A 406 0.10 23.60 19.14
C PRO A 406 -0.86 23.48 17.98
N TYR A 407 -1.92 22.69 18.18
CA TYR A 407 -2.94 22.48 17.16
C TYR A 407 -4.33 22.42 17.76
N LEU A 408 -5.31 22.71 16.92
CA LEU A 408 -6.73 22.55 17.19
C LEU A 408 -7.18 21.19 16.66
N SER A 409 -7.84 20.38 17.48
CA SER A 409 -8.48 19.14 17.02
C SER A 409 -9.98 19.21 17.18
N ASN A 410 -10.73 18.65 16.23
CA ASN A 410 -12.17 18.52 16.38
C ASN A 410 -12.53 17.45 17.43
N LEU A 411 -13.65 17.66 18.11
CA LEU A 411 -14.33 16.70 18.95
C LEU A 411 -15.76 16.56 18.43
N ASN A 412 -16.19 15.32 18.29
CA ASN A 412 -17.49 14.91 17.77
C ASN A 412 -18.16 13.98 18.81
N GLU A 413 -19.49 13.90 18.81
CA GLU A 413 -20.24 12.94 19.62
C GLU A 413 -19.86 11.49 19.28
N ASP A 414 -19.57 11.19 18.00
CA ASP A 414 -18.96 9.93 17.60
C ASP A 414 -17.45 9.93 17.93
N PRO A 415 -16.96 9.05 18.83
CA PRO A 415 -15.54 8.95 19.16
C PRO A 415 -14.63 8.65 17.96
N GLN A 416 -15.14 7.98 16.92
CA GLN A 416 -14.37 7.64 15.72
C GLN A 416 -14.12 8.85 14.81
N LEU A 417 -14.97 9.88 14.91
CA LEU A 417 -14.85 11.11 14.13
C LEU A 417 -14.13 12.24 14.90
N SER A 418 -13.85 12.04 16.18
CA SER A 418 -13.04 12.95 16.99
C SER A 418 -11.55 12.85 16.64
N GLY A 419 -10.86 13.99 16.50
CA GLY A 419 -9.42 14.04 16.22
C GLY A 419 -9.01 13.76 14.77
N VAL A 420 -9.98 13.64 13.87
CA VAL A 420 -9.79 13.47 12.41
C VAL A 420 -9.29 14.76 11.76
N ILE A 421 -9.79 15.92 12.21
CA ILE A 421 -9.38 17.24 11.71
C ILE A 421 -8.39 17.85 12.71
N ARG A 422 -7.20 18.21 12.23
CA ARG A 422 -6.15 18.88 13.01
C ARG A 422 -5.66 20.13 12.28
N HIS A 423 -5.84 21.30 12.91
CA HIS A 423 -5.28 22.56 12.44
C HIS A 423 -4.08 22.95 13.29
N PHE A 424 -2.88 22.75 12.74
CA PHE A 424 -1.65 23.23 13.37
C PHE A 424 -1.57 24.75 13.32
N LEU A 425 -1.28 25.38 14.46
CA LEU A 425 -1.10 26.83 14.57
C LEU A 425 0.32 27.20 14.09
N ILE A 426 0.54 27.05 12.78
CA ILE A 426 1.86 27.21 12.15
C ILE A 426 2.32 28.68 12.20
N HIS A 427 1.37 29.60 12.00
CA HIS A 427 1.57 31.05 11.95
C HIS A 427 1.50 31.69 13.35
N LYS A 428 2.07 32.89 13.50
CA LYS A 428 2.01 33.65 14.76
C LYS A 428 0.58 34.03 15.13
N THR A 429 -0.23 34.35 14.13
CA THR A 429 -1.65 34.68 14.29
C THR A 429 -2.47 33.80 13.35
N THR A 430 -3.52 33.17 13.88
CA THR A 430 -4.49 32.38 13.11
C THR A 430 -5.89 32.93 13.38
N GLY A 431 -6.62 33.31 12.35
CA GLY A 431 -8.00 33.80 12.46
C GLY A 431 -9.04 32.68 12.37
N ILE A 432 -10.16 32.85 13.05
CA ILE A 432 -11.33 31.96 13.03
C ILE A 432 -12.55 32.80 12.65
N GLY A 433 -13.36 32.36 11.68
CA GLY A 433 -14.59 33.07 11.32
C GLY A 433 -15.26 32.54 10.05
N ARG A 434 -16.32 33.19 9.58
CA ARG A 434 -17.05 32.77 8.36
C ARG A 434 -16.36 33.16 7.06
N LYS A 435 -15.61 34.27 7.08
CA LYS A 435 -14.93 34.81 5.90
C LYS A 435 -13.64 35.52 6.34
N PRO A 436 -12.50 35.27 5.67
CA PRO A 436 -11.32 36.10 5.89
C PRO A 436 -11.60 37.56 5.50
N PRO A 437 -10.86 38.54 6.05
CA PRO A 437 -10.90 39.93 5.59
C PRO A 437 -10.54 40.04 4.11
N GLU A 438 -11.19 40.96 3.39
CA GLU A 438 -10.96 41.20 1.96
C GLU A 438 -9.60 41.86 1.67
N GLU A 439 -9.05 42.59 2.64
CA GLU A 439 -7.74 43.24 2.56
C GLU A 439 -6.71 42.54 3.48
N ALA A 440 -5.46 42.46 3.04
CA ALA A 440 -4.35 42.04 3.89
C ALA A 440 -4.17 43.05 5.04
N ASP A 441 -3.65 42.60 6.19
CA ASP A 441 -3.42 43.52 7.31
C ASP A 441 -2.54 44.72 6.89
N ALA A 442 -2.60 45.83 7.64
CA ALA A 442 -1.85 47.06 7.37
C ALA A 442 -0.29 46.87 7.34
N LYS A 443 0.20 45.65 7.59
CA LYS A 443 1.62 45.26 7.55
C LYS A 443 1.94 44.22 6.46
N GLY A 444 0.98 43.89 5.58
CA GLY A 444 1.14 42.93 4.50
C GLY A 444 1.33 41.47 4.96
N GLN A 445 1.05 41.15 6.23
CA GLN A 445 1.17 39.80 6.76
C GLN A 445 -0.08 38.97 6.42
N LYS A 446 0.13 37.84 5.71
CA LYS A 446 -0.93 36.85 5.46
C LYS A 446 -1.28 36.12 6.75
N VAL A 447 -2.32 36.56 7.45
CA VAL A 447 -2.94 35.81 8.55
C VAL A 447 -3.64 34.58 7.95
N HIS A 448 -3.36 33.40 8.50
CA HIS A 448 -4.05 32.17 8.09
C HIS A 448 -5.42 32.10 8.75
N TRP A 449 -6.48 31.89 7.96
CA TRP A 449 -7.87 31.86 8.44
C TRP A 449 -8.47 30.45 8.37
N VAL A 450 -9.00 29.98 9.49
CA VAL A 450 -9.80 28.76 9.58
C VAL A 450 -11.27 29.16 9.42
N THR A 451 -11.88 28.69 8.33
CA THR A 451 -13.24 29.07 7.97
C THR A 451 -14.26 28.12 8.59
N LEU A 452 -15.14 28.66 9.43
CA LEU A 452 -16.23 27.93 10.09
C LEU A 452 -17.58 28.55 9.71
N GLN A 453 -18.63 27.75 9.62
CA GLN A 453 -20.00 28.20 9.41
C GLN A 453 -20.87 27.82 10.60
N GLY A 454 -21.67 28.72 11.14
CA GLY A 454 -22.52 28.40 12.29
C GLY A 454 -23.33 29.59 12.79
N LEU A 455 -24.42 29.29 13.51
CA LEU A 455 -25.27 30.29 14.14
C LEU A 455 -24.51 30.99 15.27
N GLY A 456 -24.46 32.33 15.21
CA GLY A 456 -23.72 33.15 16.18
C GLY A 456 -22.20 33.26 15.92
N LEU A 457 -21.72 32.76 14.77
CA LEU A 457 -20.35 33.03 14.31
C LEU A 457 -20.28 34.37 13.57
N ALA A 458 -19.20 35.13 13.73
CA ALA A 458 -18.96 36.35 12.98
C ALA A 458 -18.04 36.07 11.77
N ASP A 459 -18.01 36.98 10.80
CA ASP A 459 -17.10 36.85 9.65
C ASP A 459 -15.65 36.77 10.11
N GLN A 460 -15.26 37.65 11.03
CA GLN A 460 -14.00 37.60 11.77
C GLN A 460 -14.33 37.39 13.26
N HIS A 461 -14.36 36.14 13.71
CA HIS A 461 -14.92 35.78 15.03
C HIS A 461 -13.88 35.81 16.15
N ALA A 462 -12.70 35.24 15.92
CA ALA A 462 -11.63 35.20 16.91
C ALA A 462 -10.24 35.12 16.27
N LEU A 463 -9.22 35.47 17.04
CA LEU A 463 -7.81 35.36 16.72
C LEU A 463 -7.13 34.47 17.77
N LEU A 464 -6.34 33.51 17.29
CA LEU A 464 -5.41 32.72 18.09
C LEU A 464 -4.01 33.27 17.87
N ILE A 465 -3.41 33.81 18.93
CA ILE A 465 -2.12 34.50 18.89
C ILE A 465 -1.11 33.68 19.68
N ARG A 466 -0.02 33.27 19.03
CA ARG A 466 1.08 32.53 19.67
C ARG A 466 2.09 33.49 20.27
N HIS A 467 2.44 33.26 21.52
CA HIS A 467 3.42 34.04 22.28
C HIS A 467 4.68 33.21 22.63
N GLY A 468 5.80 33.90 22.85
CA GLY A 468 7.07 33.30 23.29
C GLY A 468 7.93 32.65 22.20
N LYS A 469 9.20 32.34 22.54
CA LYS A 469 10.20 31.74 21.62
C LYS A 469 9.90 30.28 21.24
N THR A 470 9.21 29.53 22.11
CA THR A 470 8.74 28.16 21.87
C THR A 470 7.38 28.13 21.17
N GLY A 471 6.62 29.23 21.24
CA GLY A 471 5.27 29.35 20.71
C GLY A 471 4.27 28.36 21.32
N ALA A 472 4.52 27.94 22.56
CA ALA A 472 3.65 27.03 23.32
C ALA A 472 2.56 27.75 24.12
N GLU A 473 2.56 29.08 24.16
CA GLU A 473 1.46 29.86 24.75
C GLU A 473 0.57 30.40 23.63
N VAL A 474 -0.74 30.16 23.75
CA VAL A 474 -1.73 30.60 22.76
C VAL A 474 -2.77 31.46 23.48
N GLU A 475 -2.88 32.72 23.08
CA GLU A 475 -3.95 33.61 23.50
C GLU A 475 -5.12 33.51 22.51
N LEU A 476 -6.33 33.30 23.00
CA LEU A 476 -7.57 33.44 22.26
C LEU A 476 -8.16 34.82 22.50
N ARG A 477 -8.33 35.62 21.45
CA ARG A 477 -8.97 36.94 21.49
C ARG A 477 -10.18 36.96 20.57
N VAL A 478 -11.34 37.39 21.07
CA VAL A 478 -12.60 37.42 20.31
C VAL A 478 -12.89 38.81 19.78
N ALA A 479 -13.57 38.88 18.63
CA ALA A 479 -14.02 40.15 18.07
C ALA A 479 -15.11 40.81 18.93
N PRO A 480 -15.29 42.14 18.88
CA PRO A 480 -16.40 42.83 19.52
C PRO A 480 -17.74 42.20 19.15
N GLY A 481 -18.51 41.74 20.15
CA GLY A 481 -19.79 41.06 19.96
C GLY A 481 -19.72 39.52 19.86
N ALA A 482 -18.54 38.93 19.64
CA ALA A 482 -18.33 37.48 19.61
C ALA A 482 -18.13 36.86 21.01
N SER A 483 -17.83 37.67 22.02
CA SER A 483 -17.57 37.25 23.41
C SER A 483 -18.70 36.43 24.03
N LYS A 484 -19.95 36.90 23.88
CA LYS A 484 -21.14 36.18 24.38
C LYS A 484 -21.38 34.84 23.66
N MET A 485 -20.75 34.66 22.50
CA MET A 485 -20.92 33.52 21.61
C MET A 485 -19.69 32.60 21.60
N THR A 486 -18.65 32.89 22.39
CA THR A 486 -17.47 32.02 22.52
C THR A 486 -17.39 31.49 23.93
N LYS A 487 -17.21 30.18 24.08
CA LYS A 487 -17.01 29.54 25.39
C LYS A 487 -15.68 28.79 25.42
N VAL A 488 -14.96 28.89 26.54
CA VAL A 488 -13.79 28.05 26.83
C VAL A 488 -14.12 27.22 28.07
N ASN A 489 -14.03 25.90 27.96
CA ASN A 489 -14.41 24.94 29.00
C ASN A 489 -15.84 25.18 29.54
N GLY A 490 -16.76 25.59 28.67
CA GLY A 490 -18.16 25.88 29.01
C GLY A 490 -18.42 27.29 29.57
N VAL A 491 -17.37 28.06 29.87
CA VAL A 491 -17.48 29.42 30.42
C VAL A 491 -17.45 30.46 29.29
N PRO A 492 -18.41 31.39 29.20
CA PRO A 492 -18.39 32.49 28.22
C PRO A 492 -17.15 33.36 28.36
N LEU A 493 -16.52 33.68 27.23
CA LEU A 493 -15.34 34.53 27.19
C LEU A 493 -15.72 36.02 27.30
N LYS A 494 -14.89 36.83 27.96
CA LYS A 494 -15.08 38.30 28.04
C LYS A 494 -14.45 39.03 26.86
N GLU A 495 -13.13 38.93 26.68
CA GLU A 495 -12.40 39.60 25.58
C GLU A 495 -11.22 38.76 25.09
N SER A 496 -10.41 38.23 26.02
CA SER A 496 -9.37 37.26 25.71
C SER A 496 -9.11 36.29 26.86
N THR A 497 -8.43 35.17 26.57
CA THR A 497 -7.88 34.25 27.57
C THR A 497 -6.67 33.48 27.02
N THR A 498 -5.80 33.01 27.90
CA THR A 498 -4.70 32.11 27.54
C THR A 498 -5.16 30.66 27.61
N LEU A 499 -4.94 29.91 26.54
CA LEU A 499 -5.37 28.53 26.39
C LEU A 499 -4.35 27.56 26.98
N GLN A 500 -4.85 26.55 27.69
CA GLN A 500 -4.09 25.42 28.23
C GLN A 500 -4.32 24.13 27.43
N ASN A 501 -3.49 23.12 27.71
CA ASN A 501 -3.59 21.83 27.04
C ASN A 501 -4.94 21.18 27.34
N ARG A 502 -5.62 20.75 26.28
CA ARG A 502 -6.95 20.15 26.28
C ARG A 502 -8.10 21.10 26.62
N ASP A 503 -7.87 22.40 26.56
CA ASP A 503 -8.96 23.37 26.63
C ASP A 503 -9.92 23.17 25.47
N ARG A 504 -11.22 23.18 25.81
CA ARG A 504 -12.33 22.99 24.89
C ARG A 504 -12.93 24.33 24.53
N ILE A 505 -12.84 24.69 23.26
CA ILE A 505 -13.34 25.95 22.73
C ILE A 505 -14.59 25.67 21.90
N LEU A 506 -15.64 26.45 22.16
CA LEU A 506 -16.85 26.51 21.35
C LEU A 506 -16.97 27.91 20.77
N PHE A 507 -17.10 27.98 19.45
CA PHE A 507 -17.41 29.21 18.71
C PHE A 507 -18.88 29.17 18.24
N GLY A 508 -19.67 30.20 18.55
CA GLY A 508 -21.09 30.30 18.23
C GLY A 508 -22.06 29.80 19.32
N ARG A 509 -23.37 29.81 19.02
CA ARG A 509 -24.45 29.37 19.93
C ARG A 509 -24.66 27.85 19.95
N SER A 510 -24.33 27.18 18.84
CA SER A 510 -24.47 25.74 18.61
C SER A 510 -23.75 25.35 17.30
N ILE A 511 -23.66 24.05 17.02
CA ILE A 511 -23.10 23.36 15.82
C ILE A 511 -22.48 24.32 14.79
N SER A 512 -21.15 24.47 14.85
CA SER A 512 -20.36 25.02 13.74
C SER A 512 -20.04 23.90 12.75
N ARG A 513 -20.00 24.17 11.44
CA ARG A 513 -19.56 23.30 10.34
C ARG A 513 -18.23 23.82 9.80
N TYR A 514 -17.30 22.91 9.51
CA TYR A 514 -16.01 23.26 8.94
C TYR A 514 -16.11 23.32 7.41
N ARG A 515 -15.60 24.39 6.81
CA ARG A 515 -15.59 24.56 5.35
C ARG A 515 -14.22 24.20 4.80
N ALA A 516 -14.13 23.05 4.12
CA ALA A 516 -12.93 22.64 3.38
C ALA A 516 -13.08 23.07 1.90
N GLY A 517 -12.56 24.26 1.56
CA GLY A 517 -12.62 24.76 0.18
C GLY A 517 -14.03 25.14 -0.29
N SER A 518 -14.21 25.21 -1.62
CA SER A 518 -15.41 25.78 -2.25
C SER A 518 -16.68 24.99 -1.94
N ASP A 519 -16.65 23.66 -1.97
CA ASP A 519 -17.85 22.81 -2.11
C ASP A 519 -17.98 21.60 -1.18
N CYS A 520 -17.18 21.46 -0.11
CA CYS A 520 -17.37 20.39 0.89
C CYS A 520 -17.83 20.94 2.24
N LEU A 521 -19.12 20.82 2.54
CA LEU A 521 -19.69 21.01 3.87
C LEU A 521 -19.65 19.67 4.64
N LEU A 522 -18.57 19.40 5.38
CA LEU A 522 -18.65 18.35 6.39
C LEU A 522 -19.53 18.86 7.53
N THR A 523 -20.72 18.26 7.66
CA THR A 523 -21.58 18.47 8.83
C THR A 523 -20.96 17.68 9.99
N VAL A 524 -20.04 18.33 10.69
CA VAL A 524 -19.39 17.78 11.88
C VAL A 524 -19.63 18.80 12.98
N VAL A 525 -20.15 18.37 14.12
CA VAL A 525 -20.28 19.21 15.31
C VAL A 525 -18.87 19.44 15.83
N PHE A 526 -18.38 20.68 15.87
CA PHE A 526 -17.02 20.99 16.34
C PHE A 526 -17.04 21.56 17.76
N LEU A 527 -16.59 20.77 18.74
CA LEU A 527 -15.89 21.30 19.91
C LEU A 527 -14.38 21.23 19.60
N ILE A 528 -13.63 22.29 19.80
CA ILE A 528 -12.21 22.30 19.43
C ILE A 528 -11.37 22.11 20.69
N SER A 529 -10.55 21.06 20.73
CA SER A 529 -9.54 20.88 21.77
C SER A 529 -8.22 21.47 21.31
N VAL A 530 -7.58 22.30 22.14
CA VAL A 530 -6.19 22.72 21.92
C VAL A 530 -5.27 21.65 22.47
N GLN A 531 -4.29 21.17 21.70
CA GLN A 531 -3.28 20.25 22.23
C GLN A 531 -1.87 20.82 22.11
N PHE A 532 -1.11 20.74 23.20
CA PHE A 532 0.32 21.03 23.25
C PHE A 532 1.10 19.72 23.31
N LEU A 533 2.14 19.60 22.47
CA LEU A 533 3.16 18.57 22.67
C LEU A 533 3.99 18.96 23.89
N THR A 534 3.84 18.21 24.99
CA THR A 534 4.86 18.20 26.04
C THR A 534 6.05 17.39 25.54
N LEU A 535 7.17 18.05 25.24
CA LEU A 535 8.46 17.39 25.21
C LEU A 535 8.69 16.80 26.61
N ARG A 536 8.47 15.49 26.78
CA ARG A 536 9.07 14.75 27.90
C ARG A 536 10.57 14.78 27.68
N ASN A 537 11.23 15.81 28.19
CA ASN A 537 12.64 15.73 28.55
C ASN A 537 12.77 14.69 29.66
N HIS A 538 12.93 13.41 29.29
CA HIS A 538 13.68 12.49 30.13
C HIS A 538 15.16 12.83 30.00
N SER A 539 15.53 14.00 30.51
CA SER A 539 16.91 14.32 30.84
C SER A 539 17.15 13.82 32.26
N LYS A 540 18.08 12.87 32.35
CA LYS A 540 18.90 12.54 33.53
C LYS A 540 18.78 13.58 34.66
N VAL A 541 18.10 13.20 35.75
CA VAL A 541 18.47 13.65 37.09
C VAL A 541 19.07 12.42 37.77
N MET A 542 20.39 12.32 37.69
CA MET A 542 21.15 11.51 38.63
C MET A 542 21.03 12.14 40.02
N CYS A 543 20.73 11.29 41.00
CA CYS A 543 21.29 11.27 42.35
C CYS A 543 21.05 12.51 43.26
N LYS A 544 20.22 12.35 44.29
CA LYS A 544 20.62 12.34 45.72
C LYS A 544 19.43 12.65 46.65
N ARG A 545 19.31 11.79 47.68
CA ARG A 545 18.85 11.97 49.07
C ARG A 545 17.58 11.21 49.46
N GLY A 546 17.74 10.42 50.53
CA GLY A 546 16.74 9.66 51.25
C GLY A 546 17.22 8.23 51.43
#